data_AF-A0A7G6ACA3-F1
#
_entry.id   AF-A0A7G6ACA3-F1
#
_cell.length_a   1.000
_cell.length_b   1.000
_cell.length_c   1.000
_cell.angle_alpha   90.00
_cell.angle_beta   90.00
_cell.angle_gamma   90.00
#
_symmetry.space_group_name_H-M   'P 1'
#
loop_
_entity.id
_entity.type
_entity.pdbx_description
1 polymer ?
#
loop_
_entity_poly.entity_id
_entity_poly.type
_entity_poly.pdbx_seq_one_letter_code
_entity_poly.pdbx_strand_id
1 'polypeptide(L)'
;MAPPWPDPGPAGAPRTSGAGEPKPAAVSLAETRLHGDPEAPPIARDETPRERPSEAELADPKAYAAYESRQQARLYAAYVDAVNKELPRLREDIERGRAMGIAADKIARAEEKARGLEAMRAQLLKDHPELGR
;
A
#
# COMPACT_ATOMS: atom_id res chain seq x y z
N MET A 1 40.23 4.21 2.50
CA MET A 1 39.89 3.25 1.42
C MET A 1 38.39 3.13 1.37
N ALA A 2 37.75 3.62 0.30
CA ALA A 2 36.32 3.42 0.07
C ALA A 2 36.09 2.02 -0.54
N PRO A 3 35.01 1.31 -0.18
CA PRO A 3 34.68 0.03 -0.81
C PRO A 3 34.39 0.23 -2.31
N PRO A 4 34.73 -0.74 -3.18
CA PRO A 4 34.42 -0.65 -4.59
C PRO A 4 32.90 -0.67 -4.80
N TRP A 5 32.43 0.11 -5.77
CA TRP A 5 31.05 0.07 -6.24
C TRP A 5 30.73 -1.34 -6.78
N PRO A 6 29.50 -1.85 -6.59
CA PRO A 6 29.10 -3.11 -7.20
C PRO A 6 29.12 -2.99 -8.73
N ASP A 7 29.54 -4.06 -9.41
CA ASP A 7 29.59 -4.14 -10.86
C ASP A 7 28.24 -3.71 -11.48
N PRO A 8 28.25 -2.96 -12.60
CA PRO A 8 27.03 -2.81 -13.39
C PRO A 8 26.62 -4.21 -13.83
N GLY A 9 25.47 -4.69 -13.35
CA GLY A 9 24.87 -5.94 -13.80
C GLY A 9 24.78 -5.99 -15.33
N PRO A 10 24.57 -7.19 -15.92
CA PRO A 10 24.63 -7.37 -17.36
C PRO A 10 23.81 -6.29 -18.06
N ALA A 11 24.44 -5.60 -19.01
CA ALA A 11 23.83 -4.56 -19.82
C ALA A 11 22.44 -5.03 -20.22
N GLY A 12 21.41 -4.35 -19.71
CA GLY A 12 20.02 -4.71 -19.98
C GLY A 12 19.86 -4.92 -21.48
N ALA A 13 19.27 -6.05 -21.85
CA ALA A 13 18.96 -6.36 -23.24
C ALA A 13 18.34 -5.12 -23.91
N PRO A 14 18.69 -4.82 -25.18
CA PRO A 14 18.15 -3.67 -25.86
C PRO A 14 16.62 -3.73 -25.78
N ARG A 15 16.02 -2.79 -25.05
CA ARG A 15 14.59 -2.54 -25.11
C ARG A 15 14.33 -2.20 -26.57
N THR A 16 13.66 -3.09 -27.29
CA THR A 16 13.24 -2.84 -28.65
C THR A 16 12.26 -1.68 -28.59
N SER A 17 12.77 -0.48 -28.81
CA SER A 17 11.98 0.71 -29.11
C SER A 17 11.00 0.32 -30.21
N GLY A 18 9.72 0.63 -30.00
CA GLY A 18 8.73 0.59 -31.06
C GLY A 18 9.25 1.30 -32.31
N ALA A 19 8.87 0.78 -33.46
CA ALA A 19 9.33 1.18 -34.78
C ALA A 19 9.21 2.71 -35.00
N GLY A 20 10.33 3.42 -34.88
CA GLY A 20 10.46 4.84 -35.15
C GLY A 20 11.92 5.27 -35.00
N GLU A 21 12.38 6.22 -35.82
CA GLU A 21 13.73 6.75 -35.71
C GLU A 21 14.00 7.30 -34.29
N PRO A 22 15.21 7.07 -33.73
CA PRO A 22 15.54 7.58 -32.41
C PRO A 22 15.52 9.11 -32.39
N LYS A 23 14.48 9.68 -31.77
CA LYS A 23 14.39 11.13 -31.52
C LYS A 23 15.45 11.55 -30.49
N PRO A 24 16.01 12.77 -30.59
CA PRO A 24 16.87 13.32 -29.55
C PRO A 24 16.16 13.34 -28.18
N ALA A 25 16.87 12.95 -27.12
CA ALA A 25 16.29 12.80 -25.78
C ALA A 25 15.55 14.05 -25.28
N ALA A 26 16.06 15.25 -25.59
CA ALA A 26 15.41 16.52 -25.21
C ALA A 26 14.02 16.68 -25.85
N VAL A 27 13.84 16.23 -27.09
CA VAL A 27 12.55 16.29 -27.81
C VAL A 27 11.59 15.26 -27.22
N SER A 28 12.05 14.02 -27.00
CA SER A 28 11.23 12.96 -26.40
C SER A 28 10.76 13.31 -24.98
N LEU A 29 11.63 13.94 -24.16
CA LEU A 29 11.26 14.39 -22.82
C LEU A 29 10.28 15.58 -22.84
N ALA A 30 10.41 16.49 -23.81
CA ALA A 30 9.47 17.60 -23.97
C ALA A 30 8.09 17.09 -24.42
N GLU A 31 8.03 16.14 -25.35
CA GLU A 31 6.78 15.52 -25.83
C GLU A 31 6.07 14.74 -24.72
N THR A 32 6.79 13.91 -23.95
CA THR A 32 6.21 13.12 -22.85
C THR A 32 5.73 14.00 -21.69
N ARG A 33 6.38 15.14 -21.42
CA ARG A 33 5.89 16.11 -20.43
C ARG A 33 4.54 16.72 -20.83
N LEU A 34 4.32 16.98 -22.11
CA LEU A 34 3.11 17.63 -22.61
C LEU A 34 1.94 16.65 -22.76
N HIS A 35 2.22 15.42 -23.20
CA HIS A 35 1.19 14.46 -23.61
C HIS A 35 1.10 13.22 -22.70
N GLY A 36 2.05 13.06 -21.77
CA GLY A 36 2.25 11.82 -21.05
C GLY A 36 3.07 10.82 -21.87
N ASP A 37 3.55 9.78 -21.20
CA ASP A 37 4.18 8.63 -21.84
C ASP A 37 3.08 7.60 -22.19
N PRO A 38 2.87 7.24 -23.47
CA PRO A 38 1.84 6.27 -23.87
C PRO A 38 2.11 4.86 -23.32
N GLU A 39 3.36 4.54 -22.99
CA GLU A 39 3.76 3.27 -22.37
C GLU A 39 3.65 3.31 -20.84
N ALA A 40 3.34 4.46 -20.24
CA ALA A 40 3.15 4.53 -18.80
C ALA A 40 1.91 3.74 -18.39
N PRO A 41 1.99 2.89 -17.34
CA PRO A 41 0.82 2.22 -16.81
C PRO A 41 -0.19 3.29 -16.32
N PRO A 42 -1.50 3.01 -16.43
CA PRO A 42 -2.51 3.95 -15.96
C PRO A 42 -2.32 4.23 -14.47
N ILE A 43 -2.34 5.51 -14.09
CA ILE A 43 -2.29 5.91 -12.69
C ILE A 43 -3.62 5.52 -12.04
N ALA A 44 -3.60 4.48 -11.21
CA ALA A 44 -4.72 4.17 -10.34
C ALA A 44 -4.96 5.36 -9.39
N ARG A 45 -6.15 5.94 -9.47
CA ARG A 45 -6.61 6.96 -8.52
C ARG A 45 -7.46 6.26 -7.47
N ASP A 46 -7.34 6.70 -6.23
CA ASP A 46 -8.26 6.26 -5.18
C ASP A 46 -9.69 6.63 -5.61
N GLU A 47 -10.57 5.63 -5.71
CA GLU A 47 -11.97 5.82 -6.11
C GLU A 47 -12.74 6.65 -5.09
N THR A 48 -12.31 6.62 -3.83
CA THR A 48 -12.91 7.36 -2.73
C THR A 48 -11.95 8.44 -2.26
N PRO A 49 -12.18 9.72 -2.61
CA PRO A 49 -11.36 10.82 -2.13
C PRO A 49 -11.37 10.86 -0.61
N ARG A 50 -10.19 11.00 0.00
CA ARG A 50 -10.09 11.26 1.43
C ARG A 50 -10.84 12.55 1.75
N GLU A 51 -11.76 12.48 2.71
CA GLU A 51 -12.44 13.67 3.24
C GLU A 51 -11.39 14.62 3.81
N ARG A 52 -11.40 15.86 3.35
CA ARG A 52 -10.53 16.92 3.86
C ARG A 52 -11.29 17.71 4.94
N PRO A 53 -10.58 18.31 5.91
CA PRO A 53 -11.24 19.23 6.83
C PRO A 53 -11.81 20.41 6.04
N SER A 54 -12.99 20.87 6.43
CA SER A 54 -13.60 22.07 5.88
C SER A 54 -12.86 23.33 6.33
N GLU A 55 -13.06 24.46 5.64
CA GLU A 55 -12.47 25.75 6.05
C GLU A 55 -12.90 26.16 7.46
N ALA A 56 -14.16 25.88 7.82
CA ALA A 56 -14.67 26.13 9.17
C ALA A 56 -13.98 25.25 10.22
N GLU A 57 -13.71 23.99 9.91
CA GLU A 57 -12.95 23.11 10.80
C GLU A 57 -11.49 23.52 10.91
N LEU A 58 -10.87 23.99 9.83
CA LEU A 58 -9.50 24.50 9.86
C LEU A 58 -9.36 25.80 10.68
N ALA A 59 -10.41 26.61 10.75
CA ALA A 59 -10.40 27.89 11.46
C ALA A 59 -10.62 27.76 12.98
N ASP A 60 -11.23 26.66 13.45
CA ASP A 60 -11.52 26.42 14.88
C ASP A 60 -10.82 25.15 15.39
N PRO A 61 -9.87 25.26 16.35
CA PRO A 61 -9.20 24.10 16.94
C PRO A 61 -10.14 23.02 17.49
N LYS A 62 -11.30 23.40 18.05
CA LYS A 62 -12.27 22.42 18.58
C LYS A 62 -12.96 21.65 17.47
N ALA A 63 -13.35 22.35 16.41
CA ALA A 63 -13.95 21.74 15.22
C ALA A 63 -12.93 20.83 14.51
N TYR A 64 -11.67 21.24 14.43
CA TYR A 64 -10.60 20.41 13.89
C TYR A 64 -10.39 19.12 14.70
N ALA A 65 -10.35 19.20 16.04
CA ALA A 65 -10.22 18.02 16.88
C ALA A 65 -11.39 17.02 16.70
N ALA A 66 -12.62 17.53 16.51
CA ALA A 66 -13.76 16.68 16.21
C ALA A 66 -13.63 16.01 14.83
N TYR A 67 -13.10 16.70 13.83
CA TYR A 67 -12.77 16.12 12.53
C TYR A 67 -11.73 14.98 12.67
N GLU A 68 -10.64 15.21 13.41
CA GLU A 68 -9.60 14.20 13.61
C GLU A 68 -10.13 12.94 14.30
N SER A 69 -10.98 13.10 15.32
CA SER A 69 -11.65 11.97 15.98
C SER A 69 -12.49 11.14 15.01
N ARG A 70 -13.23 11.78 14.10
CA ARG A 70 -14.00 11.06 13.06
C ARG A 70 -13.10 10.33 12.08
N GLN A 71 -11.99 10.94 11.65
CA GLN A 71 -11.04 10.28 10.75
C GLN A 71 -10.37 9.09 11.42
N GLN A 72 -10.01 9.22 12.70
CA GLN A 72 -9.41 8.13 13.47
C GLN A 72 -10.38 6.96 13.65
N ALA A 73 -11.64 7.23 13.99
CA ALA A 73 -12.67 6.19 14.11
C ALA A 73 -12.87 5.43 12.78
N ARG A 74 -12.89 6.16 11.64
CA ARG A 74 -12.96 5.54 10.30
C ARG A 74 -11.76 4.67 9.98
N LEU A 75 -10.55 5.11 10.35
CA LEU A 75 -9.33 4.33 10.17
C LEU A 75 -9.41 3.01 10.94
N TYR A 76 -9.87 3.05 12.20
CA TYR A 76 -10.02 1.84 13.01
C TYR A 76 -11.08 0.90 12.46
N ALA A 77 -12.22 1.42 12.03
CA ALA A 77 -13.25 0.62 11.37
C ALA A 77 -12.72 -0.07 10.11
N ALA A 78 -12.01 0.67 9.24
CA ALA A 78 -11.41 0.12 8.04
C ALA A 78 -10.36 -0.95 8.34
N TYR A 79 -9.56 -0.78 9.39
CA TYR A 79 -8.60 -1.79 9.83
C TYR A 79 -9.30 -3.07 10.29
N VAL A 80 -10.33 -2.96 11.15
CA VAL A 80 -11.09 -4.12 11.64
C VAL A 80 -11.75 -4.87 10.49
N ASP A 81 -12.35 -4.15 9.54
CA ASP A 81 -12.96 -4.75 8.35
C ASP A 81 -11.93 -5.49 7.48
N ALA A 82 -10.77 -4.86 7.22
CA ALA A 82 -9.68 -5.49 6.49
C ALA A 82 -9.18 -6.76 7.19
N VAL A 83 -9.03 -6.75 8.52
CA VAL A 83 -8.65 -7.96 9.27
C VAL A 83 -9.73 -9.04 9.19
N ASN A 84 -11.02 -8.68 9.31
CA ASN A 84 -12.13 -9.63 9.16
C ASN A 84 -12.08 -10.34 7.80
N LYS A 85 -11.73 -9.61 6.73
CA LYS A 85 -11.66 -10.12 5.36
C LYS A 85 -10.40 -10.93 5.08
N GLU A 86 -9.23 -10.46 5.51
CA GLU A 86 -7.95 -11.02 5.08
C GLU A 86 -7.38 -12.06 6.05
N LEU A 87 -7.74 -12.05 7.33
CA LEU A 87 -7.23 -13.02 8.30
C LEU A 87 -7.63 -14.48 7.97
N PRO A 88 -8.86 -14.79 7.52
CA PRO A 88 -9.21 -16.13 7.07
C PRO A 88 -8.33 -16.61 5.89
N ARG A 89 -8.11 -15.73 4.90
CA ARG A 89 -7.26 -16.04 3.74
C ARG A 89 -5.81 -16.27 4.15
N LEU A 90 -5.27 -15.46 5.05
CA LEU A 90 -3.92 -15.67 5.58
C LEU A 90 -3.79 -17.03 6.29
N ARG A 91 -4.82 -17.45 7.04
CA ARG A 91 -4.84 -18.77 7.69
C ARG A 91 -4.85 -19.90 6.64
N GLU A 92 -5.66 -19.78 5.60
CA GLU A 92 -5.65 -20.74 4.48
C GLU A 92 -4.29 -20.79 3.76
N ASP A 93 -3.67 -19.64 3.49
CA ASP A 93 -2.36 -19.53 2.86
C ASP A 93 -1.27 -20.22 3.70
N ILE A 94 -1.34 -20.10 5.04
CA ILE A 94 -0.46 -20.79 5.98
C ILE A 94 -0.62 -22.31 5.84
N GLU A 95 -1.85 -22.84 5.84
CA GLU A 95 -2.10 -24.27 5.69
C GLU A 95 -1.60 -24.79 4.33
N ARG A 96 -1.89 -24.06 3.24
CA ARG A 96 -1.38 -24.41 1.90
C ARG A 96 0.14 -24.38 1.87
N GLY A 97 0.77 -23.38 2.50
CA GLY A 97 2.22 -23.29 2.61
C GLY A 97 2.84 -24.48 3.33
N ARG A 98 2.22 -24.97 4.41
CA ARG A 98 2.66 -26.20 5.09
C ARG A 98 2.56 -27.41 4.18
N ALA A 99 1.44 -27.59 3.48
CA ALA A 99 1.24 -28.69 2.54
C ALA A 99 2.23 -28.68 1.36
N MET A 100 2.67 -27.49 0.95
CA MET A 100 3.66 -27.30 -0.12
C MET A 100 5.11 -27.41 0.34
N GLY A 101 5.37 -27.67 1.63
CA GLY A 101 6.73 -27.80 2.16
C GLY A 101 7.48 -26.47 2.29
N ILE A 102 6.77 -25.34 2.45
CA ILE A 102 7.40 -24.06 2.79
C ILE A 102 8.16 -24.19 4.11
N ALA A 103 9.36 -23.59 4.17
CA ALA A 103 10.22 -23.65 5.34
C ALA A 103 9.52 -23.16 6.62
N ALA A 104 9.73 -23.90 7.72
CA ALA A 104 9.02 -23.70 8.99
C ALA A 104 9.20 -22.29 9.57
N ASP A 105 10.35 -21.66 9.37
CA ASP A 105 10.63 -20.28 9.81
C ASP A 105 9.78 -19.24 9.06
N LYS A 106 9.40 -19.52 7.81
CA LYS A 106 8.50 -18.66 7.04
C LYS A 106 7.06 -18.84 7.50
N ILE A 107 6.65 -20.08 7.78
CA ILE A 107 5.34 -20.40 8.36
C ILE A 107 5.18 -19.73 9.73
N ALA A 108 6.18 -19.85 10.61
CA ALA A 108 6.15 -19.24 11.93
C ALA A 108 5.99 -17.71 11.89
N ARG A 109 6.64 -17.03 10.94
CA ARG A 109 6.47 -15.58 10.72
C ARG A 109 5.06 -15.22 10.26
N ALA A 110 4.48 -16.03 9.38
CA ALA A 110 3.10 -15.81 8.93
C ALA A 110 2.09 -16.02 10.07
N GLU A 111 2.30 -17.03 10.92
CA GLU A 111 1.49 -17.26 12.12
C GLU A 111 1.61 -16.12 13.13
N GLU A 112 2.83 -15.61 13.34
CA GLU A 112 3.04 -14.45 14.21
C GLU A 112 2.28 -13.23 13.70
N LYS A 113 2.32 -12.98 12.40
CA LYS A 113 1.51 -11.93 11.77
C LYS A 113 0.02 -12.16 12.02
N ALA A 114 -0.48 -13.38 11.83
CA ALA A 114 -1.89 -13.70 12.09
C ALA A 114 -2.28 -13.42 13.56
N ARG A 115 -1.44 -13.82 14.53
CA ARG A 115 -1.64 -13.51 15.95
C ARG A 115 -1.64 -12.00 16.22
N GLY A 116 -0.72 -11.26 15.61
CA GLY A 116 -0.65 -9.80 15.76
C GLY A 116 -1.89 -9.08 15.23
N LEU A 117 -2.39 -9.50 14.06
CA LEU A 117 -3.62 -8.94 13.47
C LEU A 117 -4.83 -9.21 14.37
N GLU A 118 -4.95 -10.42 14.90
CA GLU A 118 -6.04 -10.82 15.80
C GLU A 118 -5.99 -10.07 17.14
N ALA A 119 -4.81 -9.95 17.73
CA ALA A 119 -4.61 -9.19 18.97
C ALA A 119 -4.96 -7.71 18.80
N MET A 120 -4.48 -7.08 17.72
CA MET A 120 -4.79 -5.67 17.44
C MET A 120 -6.28 -5.46 17.21
N ARG A 121 -6.93 -6.34 16.42
CA ARG A 121 -8.38 -6.30 16.23
C ARG A 121 -9.14 -6.43 17.54
N ALA A 122 -8.76 -7.38 18.39
CA ALA A 122 -9.40 -7.59 19.68
C ALA A 122 -9.23 -6.37 20.60
N GLN A 123 -8.04 -5.75 20.59
CA GLN A 123 -7.77 -4.53 21.34
C GLN A 123 -8.64 -3.36 20.84
N LEU A 124 -8.73 -3.14 19.53
CA LEU A 124 -9.58 -2.10 18.96
C LEU A 124 -11.06 -2.31 19.29
N LEU A 125 -11.58 -3.54 19.23
CA LEU A 125 -12.97 -3.83 19.60
C LEU A 125 -13.24 -3.64 21.10
N LYS A 126 -12.23 -3.83 21.94
CA LYS A 126 -12.32 -3.58 23.38
C LYS A 126 -12.34 -2.08 23.69
N ASP A 127 -11.46 -1.31 23.06
CA ASP A 127 -11.32 0.13 23.30
C ASP A 127 -12.42 0.94 22.62
N HIS A 128 -12.93 0.44 21.49
CA HIS A 128 -13.94 1.06 20.64
C HIS A 128 -15.07 0.06 20.33
N PRO A 129 -15.96 -0.24 21.29
CA PRO A 129 -17.03 -1.23 21.12
C PRO A 129 -18.01 -0.90 19.98
N GLU A 130 -18.08 0.36 19.54
CA GLU A 130 -18.82 0.80 18.37
C GLU A 130 -18.32 0.19 17.05
N LEU A 131 -17.07 -0.30 16.99
CA LEU A 131 -16.50 -0.96 15.81
C LEU A 131 -16.96 -2.42 15.63
N GLY A 132 -17.58 -3.02 16.65
CA GLY A 132 -18.03 -4.40 16.64
C GLY A 132 -19.50 -4.61 16.27
N ARG A 133 -20.22 -3.54 15.91
CA ARG A 133 -21.63 -3.58 15.51
C ARG A 133 -21.82 -3.86 14.04
#